data_AF-A0A2E5KVY0-F1
#
_entry.id   AF-A0A2E5KVY0-F1
#
_cell.length_a   1.000
_cell.length_b   1.000
_cell.length_c   1.000
_cell.angle_alpha   90.00
_cell.angle_beta   90.00
_cell.angle_gamma   90.00
#
_symmetry.space_group_name_H-M   'P 1'
#
loop_
_entity.id
_entity.type
_entity.pdbx_description
1 polymer ?
#
loop_
_entity_poly.entity_id
_entity_poly.type
_entity_poly.pdbx_seq_one_letter_code
_entity_poly.pdbx_strand_id
1 'polypeptide(L)'
;MRSTALQPKVLVLSDVLAELSNLLRRLLGENIELKLTLGRDVGLVKVDQGQFEQVIINLAVNARDAMPEGGTLTIKTRNSVVWPDTHTGQEALPPGDYVLVEVVDEGVGIP
;
A
#
# COMPACT_ATOMS: atom_id res chain seq x y z
N MET A 1 20.27 -17.17 -0.78
CA MET A 1 19.33 -16.20 -0.18
C MET A 1 19.94 -15.65 1.10
N ARG A 2 20.22 -14.35 1.18
CA ARG A 2 20.56 -13.72 2.47
C ARG A 2 19.24 -13.48 3.19
N SER A 3 18.98 -14.24 4.25
CA SER A 3 17.88 -13.93 5.16
C SER A 3 18.30 -12.72 5.99
N THR A 4 17.87 -11.53 5.59
CA THR A 4 17.94 -10.36 6.47
C THR A 4 16.97 -10.65 7.61
N ALA A 5 17.48 -10.74 8.84
CA ALA A 5 16.62 -10.95 10.00
C ALA A 5 15.56 -9.84 10.03
N LEU A 6 14.29 -10.24 10.05
CA LEU A 6 13.16 -9.31 10.21
C LEU A 6 13.34 -8.51 11.49
N GLN A 7 13.06 -7.22 11.42
CA GLN A 7 13.00 -6.33 12.59
C GLN A 7 11.61 -5.70 12.69
N PRO A 8 10.59 -6.46 13.16
CA PRO A 8 9.24 -5.93 13.29
C PRO A 8 9.21 -4.77 14.28
N LYS A 9 8.61 -3.66 13.87
CA LYS A 9 8.36 -2.47 14.69
C LYS A 9 6.87 -2.19 14.72
N VAL A 10 6.41 -1.53 15.78
CA VAL A 10 5.05 -1.02 15.87
C VAL A 10 5.04 0.35 15.20
N LEU A 11 4.31 0.49 14.10
CA LEU A 11 4.35 1.65 13.20
C LEU A 11 2.94 2.17 12.90
N VAL A 12 2.85 3.46 12.62
CA VAL A 12 1.71 4.06 11.91
C VAL A 12 2.02 3.99 10.42
N LEU A 13 1.29 3.17 9.65
CA LEU A 13 1.60 2.96 8.23
C LEU A 13 1.42 4.22 7.38
N SER A 14 0.56 5.14 7.80
CA SER A 14 0.40 6.46 7.17
C SER A 14 1.71 7.25 7.16
N ASP A 15 2.48 7.22 8.26
CA ASP A 15 3.74 7.98 8.36
C ASP A 15 4.79 7.40 7.42
N VAL A 16 4.91 6.07 7.37
CA VAL A 16 5.82 5.36 6.44
C VAL A 16 5.48 5.71 4.98
N LEU A 17 4.20 5.72 4.61
CA LEU A 17 3.77 6.10 3.26
C LEU A 17 4.03 7.58 2.93
N ALA A 18 3.89 8.47 3.92
CA ALA A 18 4.21 9.88 3.76
C ALA A 18 5.71 10.08 3.51
N GLU A 19 6.58 9.38 4.26
CA GLU A 19 8.03 9.42 4.07
C GLU A 19 8.44 8.82 2.71
N LEU A 20 7.81 7.72 2.30
CA LEU A 20 8.09 7.04 1.04
C LEU A 20 7.62 7.82 -0.20
N SER A 21 6.70 8.78 -0.04
CA SER A 21 6.03 9.50 -1.13
C SER A 21 6.98 10.15 -2.14
N ASN A 22 8.10 10.73 -1.67
CA ASN A 22 9.09 11.36 -2.53
C ASN A 22 9.79 10.34 -3.45
N LEU A 23 10.09 9.14 -2.92
CA LEU A 23 10.64 8.05 -3.72
C LEU A 23 9.63 7.59 -4.75
N LEU A 24 8.37 7.37 -4.34
CA LEU A 24 7.30 6.93 -5.24
C LEU A 24 7.09 7.89 -6.40
N ARG A 25 7.04 9.21 -6.14
CA ARG A 25 6.94 10.23 -7.21
C ARG A 25 8.06 10.11 -8.25
N ARG A 26 9.30 9.82 -7.81
CA ARG A 26 10.44 9.63 -8.73
C ARG A 26 10.31 8.34 -9.54
N LEU A 27 9.80 7.27 -8.95
CA LEU A 27 9.63 5.98 -9.63
C LEU A 27 8.52 6.02 -10.69
N LEU A 28 7.44 6.74 -10.40
CA LEU A 28 6.27 6.88 -11.27
C LEU A 28 6.55 7.80 -12.47
N GLY A 29 7.47 8.77 -12.34
CA GLY A 29 7.78 9.73 -13.39
C GLY A 29 6.77 10.87 -13.47
N GLU A 30 6.90 11.72 -14.49
CA GLU A 30 6.13 12.97 -14.60
C GLU A 30 4.69 12.76 -15.12
N ASN A 31 4.43 11.65 -15.81
CA ASN A 31 3.14 11.39 -16.46
C ASN A 31 2.12 10.71 -15.55
N ILE A 32 2.49 10.33 -14.32
CA ILE A 32 1.61 9.67 -13.37
C ILE A 32 1.50 10.51 -12.09
N GLU A 33 0.28 10.92 -11.75
CA GLU A 33 0.00 11.64 -10.53
C GLU A 33 -0.07 10.68 -9.33
N LEU A 34 0.71 10.94 -8.28
CA LEU A 34 0.57 10.24 -6.99
C LEU A 34 -0.39 11.00 -6.07
N LYS A 35 -1.53 10.36 -5.75
CA LYS A 35 -2.49 10.83 -4.73
C LYS A 35 -2.39 9.99 -3.46
N LEU A 36 -2.21 10.65 -2.33
CA LEU A 36 -2.19 10.01 -1.01
C LEU A 36 -3.41 10.47 -0.20
N THR A 37 -4.24 9.51 0.22
CA THR A 37 -5.34 9.75 1.17
C THR A 37 -5.03 8.99 2.45
N LEU A 38 -4.21 9.60 3.30
CA LEU A 38 -3.75 8.97 4.53
C LEU A 38 -4.73 9.26 5.65
N GLY A 39 -5.35 8.21 6.18
CA GLY A 39 -6.30 8.31 7.28
C GLY A 39 -5.65 8.93 8.53
N ARG A 40 -6.41 9.77 9.22
CA ARG A 40 -6.10 10.22 10.58
C ARG A 40 -6.44 9.10 11.57
N ASP A 41 -5.66 8.98 12.63
CA ASP A 41 -5.89 8.00 13.71
C ASP A 41 -5.97 6.54 13.23
N VAL A 42 -5.17 6.20 12.22
CA VAL A 42 -5.01 4.82 11.75
C VAL A 42 -4.28 4.01 12.81
N GLY A 43 -4.76 2.78 13.07
CA GLY A 43 -4.21 1.89 14.08
C GLY A 43 -2.72 1.58 13.90
N LEU A 44 -2.08 1.17 14.99
CA LEU A 44 -0.69 0.73 14.98
C LEU A 44 -0.58 -0.69 14.42
N VAL A 45 0.39 -0.91 13.54
CA VAL A 45 0.66 -2.21 12.92
C VAL A 45 2.06 -2.66 13.28
N LYS A 46 2.19 -3.92 13.73
CA LYS A 46 3.49 -4.55 13.95
C LYS A 46 3.99 -5.16 12.64
N VAL A 47 4.95 -4.52 11.99
CA VAL A 47 5.48 -4.93 10.68
C VAL A 47 6.97 -4.61 10.57
N ASP A 48 7.69 -5.31 9.71
CA ASP A 48 9.02 -4.88 9.27
C ASP A 48 8.88 -3.74 8.26
N GLN A 49 9.45 -2.58 8.58
CA GLN A 49 9.29 -1.37 7.76
C GLN A 49 9.84 -1.57 6.35
N GLY A 50 11.03 -2.17 6.21
CA GLY A 50 11.67 -2.35 4.91
C GLY A 50 10.88 -3.29 4.01
N GLN A 51 10.31 -4.35 4.57
CA GLN A 51 9.41 -5.23 3.79
C GLN A 51 8.12 -4.52 3.37
N PHE A 52 7.51 -3.73 4.25
CA PHE A 52 6.32 -2.96 3.90
C PHE A 52 6.62 -1.96 2.76
N GLU A 53 7.70 -1.19 2.89
CA GLU A 53 8.16 -0.26 1.84
C GLU A 53 8.40 -0.98 0.51
N GLN A 54 9.04 -2.15 0.54
CA GLN A 54 9.30 -2.94 -0.67
C GLN A 54 8.00 -3.39 -1.36
N VAL A 55 6.97 -3.80 -0.59
CA VAL A 55 5.65 -4.15 -1.16
C VAL A 55 5.04 -2.95 -1.87
N ILE A 56 5.04 -1.77 -1.23
CA ILE A 56 4.49 -0.55 -1.82
C ILE A 56 5.26 -0.13 -3.08
N ILE A 57 6.59 -0.23 -3.06
CA ILE A 57 7.43 0.02 -4.23
C ILE A 57 7.07 -0.90 -5.39
N ASN A 58 6.92 -2.21 -5.13
CA ASN A 58 6.57 -3.18 -6.16
C ASN A 58 5.20 -2.88 -6.78
N LEU A 59 4.20 -2.54 -5.95
CA LEU A 59 2.88 -2.16 -6.44
C LEU A 59 2.94 -0.87 -7.27
N ALA A 60 3.74 0.12 -6.88
CA ALA A 60 3.90 1.35 -7.65
C ALA A 60 4.60 1.12 -9.00
N VAL A 61 5.58 0.21 -9.05
CA VAL A 61 6.22 -0.20 -10.31
C VAL A 61 5.20 -0.87 -11.23
N ASN A 62 4.42 -1.82 -10.70
CA ASN A 62 3.37 -2.50 -11.47
C ASN A 62 2.32 -1.51 -12.00
N ALA A 63 1.88 -0.57 -11.16
CA ALA A 63 0.94 0.48 -11.55
C ALA A 63 1.49 1.35 -12.68
N ARG A 64 2.76 1.76 -12.61
CA ARG A 64 3.41 2.52 -13.68
C ARG A 64 3.42 1.74 -14.98
N ASP A 65 3.81 0.48 -14.93
CA ASP A 65 3.91 -0.36 -16.12
C ASP A 65 2.51 -0.62 -16.75
N ALA A 66 1.45 -0.60 -15.93
CA ALA A 66 0.05 -0.65 -16.38
C ALA A 66 -0.50 0.68 -16.91
N MET A 67 0.20 1.81 -16.74
CA MET A 67 -0.23 3.17 -17.14
C MET A 67 0.74 3.81 -18.16
N PRO A 68 0.90 3.24 -19.38
CA PRO A 68 1.86 3.75 -20.37
C PRO A 68 1.52 5.15 -20.89
N GLU A 69 0.24 5.53 -20.88
CA GLU A 69 -0.24 6.86 -21.30
C GLU A 69 -0.31 7.87 -20.15
N GLY A 70 0.13 7.48 -18.95
CA GLY A 70 -0.05 8.25 -17.72
C GLY A 70 -1.35 7.91 -17.00
N GLY A 71 -1.65 8.64 -15.92
CA GLY A 71 -2.84 8.42 -15.10
C GLY A 71 -2.61 8.79 -13.63
N THR A 72 -3.42 8.20 -12.74
CA THR A 72 -3.31 8.42 -11.30
C THR A 72 -3.01 7.11 -10.56
N LEU A 73 -1.98 7.11 -9.72
CA LEU A 73 -1.83 6.13 -8.65
C LEU A 73 -2.36 6.72 -7.35
N THR A 74 -3.38 6.09 -6.76
CA THR A 74 -3.94 6.49 -5.47
C THR A 74 -3.57 5.48 -4.38
N ILE A 75 -2.95 5.94 -3.29
CA ILE A 75 -2.71 5.13 -2.10
C ILE A 75 -3.54 5.68 -0.94
N LYS A 76 -4.30 4.81 -0.28
CA LYS A 76 -5.17 5.17 0.84
C LYS A 76 -4.86 4.34 2.07
N THR A 77 -4.97 4.96 3.25
CA THR A 77 -4.98 4.23 4.52
C THR A 77 -6.23 4.54 5.31
N ARG A 78 -6.83 3.51 5.91
CA ARG A 78 -7.99 3.67 6.80
C ARG A 78 -8.12 2.50 7.76
N ASN A 79 -8.79 2.72 8.88
CA ASN A 79 -9.29 1.62 9.69
C ASN A 79 -10.46 0.94 8.94
N SER A 80 -10.55 -0.38 9.05
CA SER A 80 -11.60 -1.19 8.44
C SER A 80 -11.98 -2.31 9.40
N VAL A 81 -13.28 -2.58 9.52
CA VAL A 81 -13.78 -3.71 10.30
C VAL A 81 -14.09 -4.86 9.34
N VAL A 82 -13.52 -6.03 9.62
CA VAL A 82 -13.91 -7.28 8.95
C VAL A 82 -14.98 -7.94 9.82
N TRP A 83 -16.16 -8.11 9.25
CA TRP A 83 -17.28 -8.81 9.89
C TRP A 83 -17.28 -10.29 9.53
N PRO A 84 -17.93 -11.18 10.32
CA PRO A 84 -18.02 -12.62 10.06
C PRO A 84 -18.42 -13.02 8.64
N ASP A 85 -19.27 -12.24 8.00
CA ASP A 85 -19.81 -12.53 6.67
C ASP A 85 -19.06 -11.78 5.54
N THR A 86 -17.92 -11.15 5.86
CA THR A 86 -17.13 -10.39 4.88
C THR A 86 -16.25 -11.34 4.08
N HIS A 87 -16.60 -11.58 2.82
CA HIS A 87 -15.78 -12.35 1.89
C HIS A 87 -14.82 -11.42 1.14
N THR A 88 -13.55 -11.38 1.55
CA THR A 88 -12.49 -10.65 0.84
C THR A 88 -11.53 -11.63 0.16
N GLY A 89 -11.67 -11.83 -1.15
CA GLY A 89 -10.75 -12.67 -1.93
C GLY A 89 -10.94 -14.19 -1.74
N GLN A 90 -9.86 -14.96 -1.91
CA GLN A 90 -9.87 -16.44 -1.88
C GLN A 90 -9.76 -17.04 -0.47
N GLU A 91 -9.32 -16.27 0.53
CA GLU A 91 -9.20 -16.70 1.94
C GLU A 91 -10.04 -15.82 2.86
N ALA A 92 -10.72 -16.45 3.83
CA ALA A 92 -11.51 -15.73 4.81
C ALA A 92 -10.61 -15.05 5.85
N LEU A 93 -10.63 -13.71 5.91
CA LEU A 93 -10.03 -12.96 7.00
C LEU A 93 -10.85 -13.16 8.29
N PRO A 94 -10.21 -13.45 9.44
CA PRO A 94 -10.91 -13.46 10.71
C PRO A 94 -11.62 -12.13 11.00
N PRO A 95 -12.78 -12.14 11.67
CA PRO A 95 -13.43 -10.91 12.06
C PRO A 95 -12.57 -10.09 13.02
N GLY A 96 -12.56 -8.77 12.86
CA GLY A 96 -11.79 -7.87 13.72
C GLY A 96 -11.51 -6.51 13.11
N ASP A 97 -10.71 -5.73 13.83
CA ASP A 97 -10.24 -4.41 13.40
C ASP A 97 -8.95 -4.54 12.60
N TYR A 98 -8.94 -3.95 11.41
CA TYR A 98 -7.82 -3.97 10.48
C TYR A 98 -7.41 -2.55 10.10
N VAL A 99 -6.11 -2.38 9.84
CA VAL A 99 -5.62 -1.26 9.06
C VAL A 99 -5.59 -1.71 7.61
N LEU A 100 -6.33 -1.00 6.76
CA LEU A 100 -6.35 -1.24 5.33
C LEU A 100 -5.43 -0.24 4.62
N VAL A 101 -4.59 -0.77 3.74
CA VAL A 101 -3.82 0.00 2.76
C VAL A 101 -4.33 -0.37 1.38
N GLU A 102 -4.89 0.60 0.67
CA GLU A 102 -5.42 0.41 -0.69
C GLU A 102 -4.47 1.09 -1.68
N VAL A 103 -4.06 0.37 -2.73
CA VAL A 103 -3.29 0.90 -3.85
C VAL A 103 -4.13 0.71 -5.11
N VAL A 104 -4.49 1.82 -5.75
CA VAL A 104 -5.42 1.84 -6.89
C VAL A 104 -4.76 2.61 -8.03
N ASP A 105 -4.50 1.93 -9.13
CA ASP A 105 -4.10 2.54 -10.38
C ASP A 105 -5.28 2.65 -11.36
N GLU A 106 -5.11 3.49 -12.38
CA GLU A 106 -6.06 3.67 -13.49
C GLU A 106 -5.54 3.00 -14.77
N GLY A 107 -4.65 2.02 -14.62
CA GLY A 107 -4.00 1.34 -15.73
C GLY A 107 -4.88 0.34 -16.46
N VAL A 108 -4.31 -0.28 -17.48
CA VAL A 108 -4.99 -1.29 -18.32
C VAL A 108 -5.25 -2.63 -17.59
N GLY A 109 -4.84 -2.74 -16.33
CA GLY A 109 -5.02 -3.92 -15.49
C GLY A 109 -4.04 -5.06 -15.78
N ILE A 110 -4.39 -6.25 -15.28
CA ILE A 110 -3.65 -7.49 -15.48
C ILE A 110 -4.37 -8.29 -16.58
N PRO A 111 -3.68 -8.73 -17.65
CA PRO A 111 -4.28 -9.54 -18.71
C PRO A 111 -4.84 -10.89 -18.25
#